data_AF-A0A953C221-F1
#
_entry.id   AF-A0A953C221-F1
#
_cell.length_a   1.000
_cell.length_b   1.000
_cell.length_c   1.000
_cell.angle_alpha   90.00
_cell.angle_beta   90.00
_cell.angle_gamma   90.00
#
_symmetry.space_group_name_H-M   'P 1'
#
loop_
_entity.id
_entity.type
_entity.pdbx_description
1 polymer ?
#
loop_
_entity_poly.entity_id
_entity_poly.type
_entity_poly.pdbx_seq_one_letter_code
_entity_poly.pdbx_strand_id
1 'polypeptide(L)'
;MKIESGRGVGQASGPRRAGQTAAPGFAPSADAPQRASAAAPTGPLTALDAVLALQGEEGPAQRRARQARRGRDALDALETLERGLLSGRAPAGVRAEMEALRDAAEPTGEAQLDAVLLEIDIRLAVELAKLERLPRA
;
A
#
# COMPACT_ATOMS: atom_id res chain seq x y z
N MET A 1 15.69 35.62 -23.81
CA MET A 1 16.74 36.34 -23.07
C MET A 1 17.31 35.39 -22.03
N LYS A 2 18.63 35.36 -21.93
CA LYS A 2 19.44 34.47 -21.10
C LYS A 2 20.03 35.38 -20.02
N ILE A 3 19.79 35.09 -18.74
CA ILE A 3 20.53 35.68 -17.63
C ILE A 3 20.94 34.56 -16.68
N GLU A 4 22.22 34.58 -16.35
CA GLU A 4 22.97 33.53 -15.70
C GLU A 4 23.54 34.06 -14.38
N SER A 5 23.70 33.13 -13.43
CA SER A 5 24.71 33.08 -12.36
C SER A 5 24.72 34.16 -11.27
N GLY A 6 24.35 33.72 -10.06
CA GLY A 6 24.92 34.21 -8.80
C GLY A 6 25.92 33.19 -8.25
N ARG A 7 27.21 33.55 -8.23
CA ARG A 7 28.37 32.79 -7.73
C ARG A 7 28.70 33.20 -6.29
N GLY A 8 29.22 32.27 -5.49
CA GLY A 8 30.20 32.56 -4.41
C GLY A 8 30.00 31.71 -3.15
N VAL A 9 30.76 30.62 -2.95
CA VAL A 9 32.01 30.45 -2.15
C VAL A 9 31.86 30.73 -0.64
N GLY A 10 32.34 29.91 0.29
CA GLY A 10 33.36 28.88 0.14
C GLY A 10 33.52 27.91 1.33
N GLN A 11 34.45 26.99 1.13
CA GLN A 11 34.91 25.99 2.08
C GLN A 11 35.77 26.64 3.16
N ALA A 12 35.50 26.31 4.42
CA ALA A 12 36.40 26.62 5.52
C ALA A 12 37.45 25.48 5.64
N SER A 13 38.69 25.82 5.30
CA SER A 13 39.87 24.97 5.45
C SER A 13 40.29 24.90 6.92
N GLY A 14 40.65 23.71 7.39
CA GLY A 14 41.22 23.50 8.72
C GLY A 14 42.66 24.02 8.87
N PRO A 15 43.12 24.31 10.10
CA PRO A 15 44.52 24.56 10.37
C PRO A 15 45.32 23.28 10.66
N ARG A 16 46.58 23.30 10.21
CA ARG A 16 47.58 22.23 10.19
C ARG A 16 48.30 22.05 11.53
N ARG A 17 48.86 20.85 11.71
CA ARG A 17 49.81 20.45 12.77
C ARG A 17 51.02 21.38 12.89
N ALA A 18 51.42 21.65 14.13
CA ALA A 18 52.80 21.92 14.51
C ALA A 18 53.17 20.94 15.64
N GLY A 19 54.31 20.26 15.50
CA GLY A 19 54.76 19.21 16.40
C GLY A 19 55.44 19.73 17.66
N GLN A 20 55.45 18.90 18.69
CA GLN A 20 56.49 18.88 19.70
C GLN A 20 56.56 17.48 20.33
N THR A 21 57.80 17.02 20.47
CA THR A 21 58.25 15.72 20.96
C THR A 21 58.34 15.67 22.48
N ALA A 22 58.14 14.46 23.01
CA ALA A 22 58.63 13.91 24.29
C ALA A 22 57.84 14.17 25.59
N ALA A 23 57.14 13.12 26.07
CA ALA A 23 57.29 12.52 27.40
C ALA A 23 56.56 11.15 27.45
N PRO A 24 57.09 10.13 28.14
CA PRO A 24 56.47 8.81 28.23
C PRO A 24 55.51 8.71 29.42
N GLY A 25 54.40 7.98 29.28
CA GLY A 25 53.67 7.47 30.44
C GLY A 25 52.14 7.53 30.36
N PHE A 26 51.54 6.53 29.71
CA PHE A 26 50.26 5.99 30.15
C PHE A 26 50.16 4.54 29.68
N ALA A 27 50.18 3.60 30.63
CA ALA A 27 49.89 2.19 30.39
C ALA A 27 48.45 1.91 30.84
N PRO A 28 47.57 1.33 30.01
CA PRO A 28 46.29 0.85 30.51
C PRO A 28 46.52 -0.44 31.32
N SER A 29 46.13 -0.43 32.59
CA SER A 29 46.11 -1.63 33.43
C SER A 29 45.16 -2.67 32.84
N ALA A 30 45.67 -3.90 32.70
CA ALA A 30 44.86 -5.07 32.42
C ALA A 30 44.12 -5.55 33.68
N ASP A 31 42.93 -6.07 33.44
CA ASP A 31 42.07 -6.92 34.30
C ASP A 31 41.48 -6.35 35.60
N ALA A 32 40.20 -5.97 35.49
CA ALA A 32 39.19 -6.36 36.47
C ALA A 32 38.04 -7.05 35.72
N PRO A 33 37.54 -8.23 36.15
CA PRO A 33 36.37 -8.82 35.53
C PRO A 33 35.16 -8.00 35.94
N GLN A 34 34.73 -7.10 35.07
CA GLN A 34 33.47 -6.40 35.22
C GLN A 34 32.37 -7.44 35.06
N ARG A 35 31.75 -7.81 36.18
CA ARG A 35 30.68 -8.78 36.26
C ARG A 35 29.54 -8.29 35.38
N ALA A 36 29.38 -8.89 34.20
CA ALA A 36 28.27 -8.57 33.31
C ALA A 36 26.97 -8.90 34.04
N SER A 37 26.18 -7.88 34.37
CA SER A 37 24.82 -8.08 34.80
C SER A 37 24.07 -8.74 33.65
N ALA A 38 23.62 -9.97 33.84
CA ALA A 38 22.76 -10.64 32.88
C ALA A 38 21.56 -9.72 32.59
N ALA A 39 21.42 -9.31 31.33
CA ALA A 39 20.23 -8.61 30.88
C ALA A 39 19.04 -9.55 31.11
N ALA A 40 18.05 -9.09 31.88
CA ALA A 40 16.81 -9.82 32.08
C ALA A 40 16.20 -10.17 30.71
N PRO A 41 15.67 -11.39 30.51
CA PRO A 41 15.03 -11.73 29.25
C PRO A 41 13.81 -10.82 29.08
N THR A 42 13.86 -9.96 28.06
CA THR A 42 12.67 -9.26 27.56
C THR A 42 11.70 -10.32 27.07
N GLY A 43 10.68 -10.60 27.89
CA GLY A 43 9.67 -11.61 27.61
C GLY A 43 8.85 -11.35 26.33
N PRO A 44 7.98 -12.30 25.95
CA PRO A 44 7.39 -12.48 24.62
C PRO A 44 6.39 -11.39 24.15
N LEU A 45 6.34 -10.23 24.82
CA LEU A 45 5.45 -9.13 24.46
C LEU A 45 5.73 -8.62 23.03
N THR A 46 6.99 -8.63 22.59
CA THR A 46 7.39 -8.27 21.23
C THR A 46 6.86 -9.22 20.16
N ALA A 47 6.63 -10.49 20.47
CA ALA A 47 6.12 -11.47 19.51
C ALA A 47 4.61 -11.30 19.28
N LEU A 48 3.85 -10.92 20.32
CA LEU A 48 2.42 -10.63 20.19
C LEU A 48 2.18 -9.30 19.46
N ASP A 49 2.97 -8.27 19.77
CA ASP A 49 2.93 -7.00 19.03
C ASP A 49 3.29 -7.17 17.54
N ALA A 50 4.19 -8.10 17.21
CA ALA A 50 4.50 -8.45 15.81
C ALA A 50 3.36 -9.18 15.08
N VAL A 51 2.58 -10.01 15.78
CA VAL A 51 1.39 -10.68 15.21
C VAL A 51 0.23 -9.69 15.06
N LEU A 52 0.03 -8.79 16.02
CA LEU A 52 -0.97 -7.73 15.95
C LEU A 52 -0.62 -6.69 14.86
N ALA A 53 0.66 -6.37 14.66
CA ALA A 53 1.12 -5.50 13.57
C ALA A 53 0.87 -6.11 12.18
N LEU A 54 0.88 -7.45 12.06
CA LEU A 54 0.55 -8.15 10.82
C LEU A 54 -0.97 -8.24 10.57
N GLN A 55 -1.80 -8.02 11.60
CA GLN A 55 -3.25 -7.80 11.45
C GLN A 55 -3.58 -6.36 11.02
N GLY A 56 -2.57 -5.53 10.78
CA GLY A 56 -2.73 -4.20 10.19
C GLY A 56 -3.34 -4.29 8.78
N GLU A 57 -4.12 -3.26 8.43
CA GLU A 57 -4.86 -3.11 7.17
C GLU A 57 -4.12 -3.66 5.95
N GLU A 58 -4.85 -4.30 5.03
CA GLU A 58 -4.28 -4.85 3.80
C GLU A 58 -3.38 -3.84 3.10
N GLY A 59 -2.18 -4.29 2.73
CA GLY A 59 -1.21 -3.45 2.06
C GLY A 59 -1.72 -2.98 0.69
N PRO A 60 -1.20 -1.86 0.15
CA PRO A 60 -1.63 -1.31 -1.15
C PRO A 60 -1.62 -2.34 -2.29
N ALA A 61 -0.64 -3.25 -2.31
CA ALA A 61 -0.54 -4.29 -3.33
C ALA A 61 -1.67 -5.34 -3.25
N GLN A 62 -2.08 -5.72 -2.03
CA GLN A 62 -3.19 -6.65 -1.82
C GLN A 62 -4.53 -6.00 -2.19
N ARG A 63 -4.73 -4.74 -1.81
CA ARG A 63 -5.91 -3.95 -2.22
C ARG A 63 -6.00 -3.81 -3.73
N ARG A 64 -4.89 -3.45 -4.40
CA ARG A 64 -4.81 -3.40 -5.86
C ARG A 64 -5.22 -4.74 -6.49
N ALA A 65 -4.68 -5.85 -6.00
CA ALA A 65 -4.97 -7.18 -6.53
C ALA A 65 -6.45 -7.58 -6.31
N ARG A 66 -7.01 -7.29 -5.14
CA ARG A 66 -8.44 -7.56 -4.85
C ARG A 66 -9.35 -6.74 -5.75
N GLN A 67 -9.13 -5.44 -5.85
CA GLN A 67 -9.96 -4.56 -6.66
C GLN A 67 -9.83 -4.85 -8.16
N ALA A 68 -8.64 -5.25 -8.62
CA ALA A 68 -8.47 -5.73 -10.00
C ALA A 68 -9.22 -7.04 -10.27
N ARG A 69 -9.31 -7.96 -9.29
CA ARG A 69 -10.16 -9.16 -9.39
C ARG A 69 -11.64 -8.79 -9.42
N ARG A 70 -12.09 -7.95 -8.48
CA ARG A 70 -13.47 -7.42 -8.45
C ARG A 70 -13.88 -6.82 -9.79
N GLY A 71 -12.99 -6.03 -10.41
CA GLY A 71 -13.23 -5.45 -11.74
C GLY A 71 -13.41 -6.50 -12.84
N ARG A 72 -12.71 -7.63 -12.78
CA ARG A 72 -12.91 -8.75 -13.73
C ARG A 72 -14.23 -9.46 -13.46
N ASP A 73 -14.52 -9.75 -12.19
CA ASP A 73 -15.78 -10.39 -11.79
C ASP A 73 -16.99 -9.51 -12.21
N ALA A 74 -16.85 -8.18 -12.13
CA ALA A 74 -17.83 -7.22 -12.64
C ALA A 74 -18.05 -7.32 -14.15
N LEU A 75 -16.98 -7.48 -14.94
CA LEU A 75 -17.08 -7.67 -16.39
C LEU A 75 -17.75 -9.00 -16.73
N ASP A 76 -17.42 -10.08 -16.00
CA ASP A 76 -18.02 -11.40 -16.20
C ASP A 76 -19.52 -11.41 -15.84
N ALA A 77 -19.91 -10.69 -14.79
CA ALA A 77 -21.30 -10.50 -14.40
C ALA A 77 -22.08 -9.72 -15.48
N LEU A 78 -21.48 -8.66 -16.05
CA LEU A 78 -22.05 -7.90 -17.17
C LEU A 78 -22.25 -8.79 -18.42
N GLU A 79 -21.27 -9.62 -18.75
CA GLU A 79 -21.36 -10.55 -19.88
C GLU A 79 -22.44 -11.62 -19.65
N THR A 80 -22.57 -12.11 -18.42
CA THR A 80 -23.62 -13.06 -18.03
C THR A 80 -25.00 -12.43 -18.12
N LEU A 81 -25.14 -11.17 -17.71
CA LEU A 81 -26.36 -10.40 -17.91
C LEU A 81 -26.70 -10.29 -19.41
N GLU A 82 -25.73 -9.90 -20.25
CA GLU A 82 -25.92 -9.78 -21.69
C GLU A 82 -26.42 -11.09 -22.32
N ARG A 83 -25.75 -12.21 -22.04
CA ARG A 83 -26.17 -13.55 -22.51
C ARG A 83 -27.58 -13.92 -22.06
N GLY A 84 -27.92 -13.60 -20.80
CA GLY A 84 -29.27 -13.82 -20.26
C GLY A 84 -30.32 -13.03 -21.03
N LEU A 85 -30.08 -11.73 -21.22
CA LEU A 85 -30.99 -10.84 -21.94
C LEU A 85 -31.19 -11.28 -23.40
N LEU A 86 -30.13 -11.73 -24.09
CA LEU A 86 -30.23 -12.31 -25.43
C LEU A 86 -31.10 -13.57 -25.47
N SER A 87 -31.15 -14.31 -24.36
CA SER A 87 -32.00 -15.50 -24.19
C SER A 87 -33.42 -15.15 -23.69
N GLY A 88 -33.75 -13.86 -23.57
CA GLY A 88 -35.04 -13.37 -23.08
C GLY A 88 -35.25 -13.51 -21.58
N ARG A 89 -34.19 -13.74 -20.79
CA ARG A 89 -34.27 -13.93 -19.32
C ARG A 89 -33.26 -13.06 -18.60
N ALA A 90 -33.71 -12.19 -17.70
CA ALA A 90 -32.81 -11.51 -16.76
C ALA A 90 -32.53 -12.43 -15.55
N PRO A 91 -31.30 -12.91 -15.33
CA PRO A 91 -31.03 -13.81 -14.20
C PRO A 91 -31.07 -13.02 -12.89
N ALA A 92 -32.02 -13.32 -12.00
CA ALA A 92 -32.14 -12.63 -10.71
C ALA A 92 -30.86 -12.72 -9.85
N GLY A 93 -30.10 -13.82 -9.97
CA GLY A 93 -28.82 -13.99 -9.28
C GLY A 93 -27.73 -13.01 -9.74
N VAL A 94 -27.70 -12.69 -11.04
CA VAL A 94 -26.70 -11.77 -11.61
C VAL A 94 -26.94 -10.34 -11.12
N ARG A 95 -28.21 -9.93 -10.92
CA ARG A 95 -28.51 -8.61 -10.33
C ARG A 95 -27.91 -8.47 -8.93
N ALA A 96 -28.12 -9.46 -8.06
CA ALA A 96 -27.60 -9.43 -6.69
C ALA A 96 -26.06 -9.48 -6.66
N GLU A 97 -25.45 -10.26 -7.55
CA GLU A 97 -24.00 -10.31 -7.73
C GLU A 97 -23.42 -8.95 -8.15
N MET A 98 -24.04 -8.29 -9.13
CA MET A 98 -23.67 -6.95 -9.58
C MET A 98 -23.79 -5.89 -8.48
N GLU A 99 -24.85 -5.94 -7.66
CA GLU A 99 -25.00 -5.07 -6.48
C GLU A 99 -23.86 -5.29 -5.48
N ALA A 100 -23.57 -6.55 -5.13
CA ALA A 100 -22.50 -6.90 -4.20
C ALA A 100 -21.12 -6.48 -4.70
N LEU A 101 -20.85 -6.68 -5.99
CA LEU A 101 -19.60 -6.25 -6.62
C LEU A 101 -19.49 -4.73 -6.50
N ARG A 102 -20.50 -3.96 -6.93
CA ARG A 102 -20.48 -2.49 -6.85
C ARG A 102 -20.22 -1.99 -5.43
N ASP A 103 -20.88 -2.57 -4.44
CA ASP A 103 -20.76 -2.15 -3.04
C ASP A 103 -19.37 -2.49 -2.43
N ALA A 104 -18.62 -3.42 -3.03
CA ALA A 104 -17.26 -3.76 -2.64
C ALA A 104 -16.16 -2.88 -3.29
N ALA A 105 -16.54 -1.82 -4.01
CA ALA A 105 -15.60 -0.90 -4.65
C ALA A 105 -14.81 -0.09 -3.61
N GLU A 106 -13.48 -0.08 -3.75
CA GLU A 106 -12.58 0.76 -2.97
C GLU A 106 -11.46 1.34 -3.83
N PRO A 107 -10.92 2.52 -3.47
CA PRO A 107 -9.76 3.09 -4.14
C PRO A 107 -8.52 2.22 -3.92
N THR A 108 -7.79 1.94 -4.99
CA THR A 108 -6.54 1.16 -4.95
C THR A 108 -5.34 2.03 -4.60
N GLY A 109 -5.43 3.34 -4.85
CA GLY A 109 -4.32 4.28 -4.74
C GLY A 109 -3.53 4.44 -6.04
N GLU A 110 -3.94 3.75 -7.11
CA GLU A 110 -3.37 3.90 -8.45
C GLU A 110 -4.38 4.57 -9.38
N ALA A 111 -4.15 5.86 -9.66
CA ALA A 111 -5.11 6.70 -10.39
C ALA A 111 -5.59 6.10 -11.73
N GLN A 112 -4.70 5.44 -12.48
CA GLN A 112 -5.07 4.83 -13.76
C GLN A 112 -5.95 3.59 -13.58
N LEU A 113 -5.69 2.77 -12.57
CA LEU A 113 -6.52 1.60 -12.28
C LEU A 113 -7.88 2.04 -11.73
N ASP A 114 -7.88 2.99 -10.80
CA ASP A 114 -9.10 3.53 -10.20
C ASP A 114 -10.01 4.17 -11.27
N ALA A 115 -9.46 4.85 -12.27
CA ALA A 115 -10.22 5.40 -13.39
C ALA A 115 -10.93 4.30 -14.21
N VAL A 116 -10.26 3.20 -14.51
CA VAL A 116 -10.84 2.08 -15.26
C VAL A 116 -11.89 1.35 -14.42
N LEU A 117 -11.62 1.11 -13.14
CA LEU A 117 -12.59 0.48 -12.23
C LEU A 117 -13.85 1.34 -12.08
N LEU A 118 -13.70 2.66 -12.02
CA LEU A 118 -14.83 3.60 -11.99
C LEU A 118 -15.69 3.52 -13.25
N GLU A 119 -15.10 3.38 -14.43
CA GLU A 119 -15.85 3.20 -15.68
C GLU A 119 -16.68 1.91 -15.65
N ILE A 120 -16.09 0.82 -15.14
CA ILE A 120 -16.79 -0.46 -14.94
C ILE A 120 -17.96 -0.29 -13.96
N ASP A 121 -17.76 0.42 -12.83
CA ASP A 121 -18.80 0.67 -11.83
C ASP A 121 -19.94 1.54 -12.37
N ILE A 122 -19.64 2.53 -13.21
CA ILE A 122 -20.66 3.33 -13.89
C ILE A 122 -21.50 2.42 -14.80
N ARG A 123 -20.86 1.52 -15.55
CA ARG A 123 -21.57 0.56 -16.41
C ARG A 123 -22.47 -0.36 -15.60
N LEU A 124 -21.96 -0.93 -14.51
CA LEU A 124 -22.71 -1.71 -13.51
C LEU A 124 -23.95 -0.97 -13.03
N ALA A 125 -23.79 0.28 -12.57
CA ALA A 125 -24.89 1.09 -12.06
C ALA A 125 -25.96 1.36 -13.13
N VAL A 126 -25.55 1.64 -14.37
CA VAL A 126 -26.47 1.83 -15.50
C VAL A 126 -27.26 0.56 -15.80
N GLU A 127 -26.61 -0.61 -15.82
CA GLU A 127 -27.29 -1.88 -16.12
C GLU A 127 -28.23 -2.30 -14.98
N LEU A 128 -27.84 -2.09 -13.73
CA LEU A 128 -28.74 -2.27 -12.58
C LEU A 128 -29.99 -1.39 -12.68
N ALA A 129 -29.82 -0.11 -13.00
CA ALA A 129 -30.95 0.82 -13.19
C ALA A 129 -31.86 0.43 -14.37
N LYS A 130 -31.30 -0.14 -15.45
CA LYS A 130 -32.10 -0.66 -16.57
C LYS A 130 -32.93 -1.88 -16.15
N LEU A 131 -32.34 -2.78 -15.37
CA LEU A 131 -33.04 -3.96 -14.86
C LEU A 131 -34.22 -3.58 -13.94
N GLU A 132 -34.08 -2.53 -13.14
CA GLU A 132 -35.17 -2.01 -12.30
C GLU A 132 -36.36 -1.47 -13.09
N ARG A 133 -36.10 -0.98 -14.31
CA ARG A 133 -37.14 -0.46 -15.22
C ARG A 133 -37.79 -1.53 -16.07
N LEU A 134 -37.22 -2.73 -16.14
CA LEU A 134 -37.80 -3.84 -16.88
C LEU A 134 -39.04 -4.34 -16.11
N PRO A 135 -40.21 -4.46 -16.76
CA PRO A 135 -41.38 -5.04 -16.11
C PRO A 135 -41.04 -6.47 -15.65
N ARG A 136 -41.31 -6.78 -14.37
CA ARG A 136 -41.19 -8.15 -13.87
C ARG A 136 -42.20 -9.01 -14.64
N ALA A 137 -41.69 -9.92 -15.46
CA ALA A 137 -42.49 -10.91 -16.18
C ALA A 137 -43.08 -11.95 -15.21
#